data_AF-A0AA42YRV6-F1
#
_entry.id   AF-A0AA42YRV6-F1
#
_cell.length_a   1.000
_cell.length_b   1.000
_cell.length_c   1.000
_cell.angle_alpha   90.00
_cell.angle_beta   90.00
_cell.angle_gamma   90.00
#
_symmetry.space_group_name_H-M   'P 1'
#
loop_
_entity.id
_entity.type
_entity.pdbx_description
1 polymer ?
#
loop_
_entity_poly.entity_id
_entity_poly.type
_entity_poly.pdbx_seq_one_letter_code
_entity_poly.pdbx_strand_id
1 'polypeptide(L)'
;PSSGEIKNMSDEDIFSSRLKLLIIMAKSYLIGCPIGKYRKQAIIENSRWVFYHSLHLVNKMVSFKDQDLKAQAGIAFTDDMHEEHIFYQRIQLLAVMAKALAEGRLKGYFREKALKENLNRICEALIFNFNVKDVKFLKVA
;
A
#
# COMPACT_ATOMS: atom_id res chain seq x y z
N PRO A 1 -34.72 -8.55 14.13
CA PRO A 1 -33.56 -7.62 14.17
C PRO A 1 -32.34 -8.29 14.81
N SER A 2 -31.43 -8.84 14.00
CA SER A 2 -30.16 -9.32 14.53
C SER A 2 -29.29 -8.12 14.87
N SER A 3 -28.85 -8.06 16.13
CA SER A 3 -27.80 -7.19 16.63
C SER A 3 -26.63 -7.22 15.64
N GLY A 4 -26.40 -6.12 14.94
CA GLY A 4 -25.28 -5.99 14.01
C GLY A 4 -23.97 -6.18 14.77
N GLU A 5 -23.30 -7.30 14.55
CA GLU A 5 -21.95 -7.51 15.05
C GLU A 5 -21.06 -6.39 14.50
N ILE A 6 -20.62 -5.51 15.39
CA ILE A 6 -19.57 -4.54 15.07
C ILE A 6 -18.31 -5.36 14.85
N LYS A 7 -18.00 -5.68 13.59
CA LYS A 7 -16.76 -6.36 13.23
C LYS A 7 -15.60 -5.46 13.66
N ASN A 8 -14.82 -5.91 14.65
CA ASN A 8 -13.57 -5.25 15.00
C ASN A 8 -12.69 -5.19 13.75
N MET A 9 -12.26 -3.99 13.35
CA MET A 9 -11.36 -3.83 12.21
C MET A 9 -9.98 -4.37 12.57
N SER A 10 -9.47 -5.29 11.76
CA SER A 10 -8.09 -5.77 11.90
C SER A 10 -7.09 -4.69 11.49
N ASP A 11 -5.84 -4.81 11.91
CA ASP A 11 -4.76 -3.94 11.44
C ASP A 11 -4.61 -3.97 9.92
N GLU A 12 -4.90 -5.11 9.28
CA GLU A 12 -4.92 -5.25 7.82
C GLU A 12 -6.06 -4.47 7.17
N ASP A 13 -7.26 -4.47 7.77
CA ASP A 13 -8.41 -3.69 7.30
C ASP A 13 -8.11 -2.18 7.39
N ILE A 14 -7.47 -1.76 8.48
CA ILE A 14 -7.03 -0.38 8.69
C ILE A 14 -5.96 -0.01 7.68
N PHE A 15 -4.97 -0.88 7.45
CA PHE A 15 -3.90 -0.67 6.48
C PHE A 15 -4.45 -0.52 5.07
N SER A 16 -5.31 -1.45 4.65
CA SER A 16 -5.98 -1.43 3.35
C SER A 16 -6.77 -0.14 3.15
N SER A 17 -7.54 0.28 4.15
CA SER A 17 -8.34 1.50 4.09
C SER A 17 -7.48 2.77 3.99
N ARG A 18 -6.42 2.86 4.80
CA ARG A 18 -5.48 3.99 4.78
C ARG A 18 -4.70 4.06 3.48
N LEU A 19 -4.27 2.92 2.93
CA LEU A 19 -3.61 2.85 1.62
C LEU A 19 -4.55 3.31 0.50
N LYS A 20 -5.79 2.80 0.46
CA LYS A 20 -6.80 3.22 -0.53
C LYS A 20 -7.06 4.73 -0.46
N LEU A 21 -7.21 5.28 0.75
CA LEU A 21 -7.38 6.72 0.94
C LEU A 21 -6.17 7.50 0.40
N LEU A 22 -4.95 7.02 0.66
CA LEU A 22 -3.72 7.65 0.16
C LEU A 22 -3.64 7.64 -1.37
N ILE A 23 -4.02 6.52 -2.01
CA ILE A 23 -4.12 6.39 -3.47
C ILE A 23 -5.11 7.41 -4.03
N ILE A 24 -6.30 7.52 -3.43
CA ILE A 24 -7.33 8.47 -3.88
C ILE A 24 -6.80 9.90 -3.76
N MET A 25 -6.23 10.28 -2.62
CA MET A 25 -5.70 11.64 -2.41
C MET A 25 -4.58 11.99 -3.40
N ALA A 26 -3.67 11.05 -3.68
CA ALA A 26 -2.61 11.23 -4.66
C ALA A 26 -3.15 11.33 -6.10
N LYS A 27 -4.15 10.51 -6.47
CA LYS A 27 -4.84 10.62 -7.77
C LYS A 27 -5.56 11.94 -7.93
N SER A 28 -6.27 12.41 -6.89
CA SER A 28 -6.96 13.70 -6.90
C SER A 28 -6.00 14.87 -7.14
N TYR A 29 -4.80 14.83 -6.56
CA TYR A 29 -3.77 15.83 -6.85
C TYR A 29 -3.37 15.84 -8.32
N LEU A 30 -3.11 14.67 -8.91
CA LEU A 30 -2.66 14.56 -10.30
C LEU A 30 -3.68 15.06 -11.33
N ILE A 31 -4.96 15.13 -10.97
CA ILE A 31 -6.03 15.72 -11.80
C ILE A 31 -6.31 17.20 -11.45
N GLY A 32 -5.46 17.83 -10.64
CA GLY A 32 -5.56 19.25 -10.30
C GLY A 32 -6.58 19.58 -9.21
N CYS A 33 -7.05 18.62 -8.41
CA CYS A 33 -7.97 18.94 -7.33
C CYS A 33 -7.29 19.79 -6.24
N PRO A 34 -7.91 20.88 -5.77
CA PRO A 34 -7.33 21.72 -4.74
C PRO A 34 -7.22 21.00 -3.39
N ILE A 35 -6.05 21.13 -2.77
CA ILE A 35 -5.74 20.56 -1.45
C ILE A 35 -5.65 21.68 -0.43
N GLY A 36 -6.74 21.88 0.32
CA GLY A 36 -6.77 22.80 1.45
C GLY A 36 -5.94 22.31 2.65
N LYS A 37 -5.73 23.18 3.65
CA LYS A 37 -4.87 22.92 4.82
C LYS A 37 -5.17 21.60 5.55
N TYR A 38 -6.44 21.28 5.75
CA TYR A 38 -6.85 20.04 6.45
C TYR A 38 -6.55 18.79 5.63
N ARG A 39 -6.77 18.83 4.31
CA ARG A 39 -6.43 17.73 3.41
C ARG A 39 -4.92 17.51 3.34
N LYS A 40 -4.12 18.59 3.35
CA LYS A 40 -2.65 18.48 3.43
C LYS A 40 -2.23 17.73 4.68
N GLN A 41 -2.76 18.13 5.83
CA GLN A 41 -2.44 17.49 7.11
C GLN A 41 -2.85 16.01 7.13
N ALA A 42 -4.07 15.69 6.66
CA ALA A 42 -4.54 14.32 6.54
C ALA A 42 -3.66 13.47 5.63
N ILE A 43 -3.19 14.02 4.50
CA ILE A 43 -2.23 13.32 3.62
C ILE A 43 -0.92 13.05 4.35
N ILE A 44 -0.37 14.02 5.08
CA ILE A 44 0.90 13.87 5.79
C ILE A 44 0.80 12.78 6.87
N GLU A 45 -0.25 12.83 7.69
CA GLU A 45 -0.49 11.85 8.76
C GLU A 45 -0.73 10.45 8.20
N ASN A 46 -1.59 10.35 7.18
CA ASN A 46 -1.89 9.07 6.56
C ASN A 46 -0.67 8.48 5.83
N SER A 47 0.11 9.31 5.14
CA SER A 47 1.38 8.92 4.52
C SER A 47 2.36 8.34 5.55
N ARG A 48 2.55 9.02 6.68
CA ARG A 48 3.44 8.55 7.75
C ARG A 48 3.02 7.18 8.26
N TRP A 49 1.73 7.02 8.56
CA TRP A 49 1.22 5.75 9.07
C TRP A 49 1.41 4.62 8.05
N VAL A 50 1.04 4.84 6.78
CA VAL A 50 1.20 3.83 5.70
C VAL A 50 2.66 3.47 5.49
N PHE A 51 3.58 4.45 5.54
CA PHE A 51 5.01 4.20 5.43
C PHE A 51 5.53 3.30 6.55
N TYR A 52 5.28 3.64 7.81
CA TYR A 52 5.79 2.86 8.92
C TYR A 52 5.16 1.47 9.02
N HIS A 53 3.87 1.35 8.70
CA HIS A 53 3.20 0.05 8.68
C HIS A 53 3.74 -0.86 7.56
N SER A 54 3.93 -0.33 6.35
CA SER A 54 4.55 -1.10 5.25
C SER A 54 6.02 -1.46 5.54
N LEU A 55 6.78 -0.57 6.18
CA LEU A 55 8.13 -0.88 6.65
C LEU A 55 8.14 -2.00 7.70
N HIS A 56 7.19 -1.99 8.64
CA HIS A 56 7.03 -3.05 9.61
C HIS A 56 6.75 -4.40 8.94
N LEU A 57 5.86 -4.44 7.93
CA LEU A 57 5.55 -5.66 7.16
C LEU A 57 6.79 -6.20 6.43
N VAL A 58 7.56 -5.34 5.77
CA VAL A 58 8.84 -5.73 5.13
C VAL A 58 9.83 -6.28 6.15
N ASN A 59 10.02 -5.63 7.30
CA ASN A 59 10.93 -6.10 8.33
C ASN A 59 10.50 -7.44 8.92
N LYS A 60 9.18 -7.66 9.07
CA LYS A 60 8.63 -8.94 9.54
C LYS A 60 8.97 -10.07 8.57
N MET A 61 8.86 -9.85 7.27
CA MET A 61 9.27 -10.82 6.24
C MET A 61 10.76 -11.15 6.30
N VAL A 62 11.61 -10.14 6.48
CA VAL A 62 13.07 -10.34 6.62
C VAL A 62 13.39 -11.10 7.92
N SER A 63 12.68 -10.82 9.01
CA SER A 63 12.90 -11.53 10.28
C SER A 63 12.47 -13.00 10.23
N PHE A 64 11.40 -13.34 9.52
CA PHE A 64 11.03 -14.74 9.28
C PHE A 64 12.08 -15.45 8.43
N LYS A 65 12.65 -14.76 7.44
CA LYS A 65 13.75 -15.27 6.61
C LYS A 65 14.99 -15.64 7.43
N ASP A 66 15.39 -14.83 8.41
CA ASP A 66 16.56 -15.13 9.26
C ASP A 66 16.34 -16.35 10.18
N GLN A 67 15.08 -16.65 10.53
CA GLN A 67 14.72 -17.84 11.30
C GLN A 67 14.61 -19.09 10.42
N ASP A 68 14.02 -18.97 9.21
CA ASP A 68 13.87 -20.08 8.27
C ASP A 68 15.20 -20.48 7.60
N LEU A 69 16.08 -19.53 7.28
CA LEU A 69 17.42 -19.82 6.74
C LEU A 69 18.31 -20.55 7.75
N LYS A 70 18.09 -20.34 9.05
CA LYS A 70 18.74 -21.13 10.12
C LYS A 70 18.16 -22.54 10.22
N ALA A 71 16.91 -22.76 9.79
CA ALA A 71 16.24 -24.05 9.85
C ALA A 71 16.42 -24.89 8.57
N GLN A 72 16.55 -24.28 7.38
CA GLN A 72 16.71 -24.98 6.11
C GLN A 72 17.60 -24.22 5.13
N ALA A 73 18.83 -24.70 4.94
CA ALA A 73 19.82 -24.19 3.99
C ALA A 73 19.48 -24.49 2.50
N GLY A 74 18.22 -24.35 2.07
CA GLY A 74 17.82 -24.77 0.71
C GLY A 74 16.55 -24.16 0.10
N ILE A 75 15.80 -23.29 0.79
CA ILE A 75 14.63 -22.66 0.16
C ILE A 75 15.08 -21.41 -0.58
N ALA A 76 15.21 -21.54 -1.91
CA ALA A 76 15.44 -20.44 -2.82
C ALA A 76 14.33 -19.38 -2.68
N PHE A 77 14.69 -18.12 -2.93
CA PHE A 77 13.78 -16.97 -2.97
C PHE A 77 12.60 -17.31 -3.89
N THR A 78 11.42 -17.58 -3.34
CA THR A 78 10.24 -17.86 -4.16
C THR A 78 9.79 -16.56 -4.82
N ASP A 79 9.41 -16.64 -6.09
CA ASP A 79 8.99 -15.49 -6.91
C ASP A 79 7.95 -14.61 -6.18
N ASP A 80 6.96 -15.25 -5.53
CA ASP A 80 5.91 -14.61 -4.73
C ASP A 80 6.45 -13.68 -3.61
N MET A 81 7.52 -14.06 -2.91
CA MET A 81 8.10 -13.23 -1.85
C MET A 81 8.83 -12.02 -2.40
N HIS A 82 9.40 -12.14 -3.62
CA HIS A 82 10.01 -11.03 -4.31
C HIS A 82 8.98 -9.99 -4.72
N GLU A 83 7.87 -10.44 -5.29
CA GLU A 83 6.76 -9.58 -5.70
C GLU A 83 6.14 -8.83 -4.51
N GLU A 84 5.93 -9.49 -3.38
CA GLU A 84 5.37 -8.86 -2.20
C GLU A 84 6.30 -7.80 -1.60
N HIS A 85 7.61 -8.07 -1.56
CA HIS A 85 8.60 -7.09 -1.13
C HIS A 85 8.62 -5.85 -2.04
N ILE A 86 8.62 -6.05 -3.36
CA ILE A 86 8.54 -4.95 -4.34
C ILE A 86 7.25 -4.15 -4.15
N PHE A 87 6.13 -4.82 -3.88
CA PHE A 87 4.85 -4.16 -3.64
C PHE A 87 4.92 -3.21 -2.43
N TYR A 88 5.46 -3.66 -1.30
CA TYR A 88 5.61 -2.78 -0.14
C TYR A 88 6.61 -1.64 -0.36
N GLN A 89 7.69 -1.86 -1.11
CA GLN A 89 8.60 -0.77 -1.51
C GLN A 89 7.89 0.31 -2.33
N ARG A 90 6.99 -0.10 -3.24
CA ARG A 90 6.15 0.85 -4.01
C ARG A 90 5.20 1.63 -3.12
N ILE A 91 4.60 0.98 -2.13
CA ILE A 91 3.75 1.64 -1.12
C ILE A 91 4.56 2.66 -0.31
N GLN A 92 5.77 2.31 0.13
CA GLN A 92 6.67 3.22 0.84
C GLN A 92 7.01 4.44 -0.02
N LEU A 93 7.34 4.22 -1.31
CA LEU A 93 7.58 5.31 -2.26
C LEU A 93 6.35 6.20 -2.43
N LEU A 94 5.14 5.63 -2.55
CA LEU A 94 3.90 6.40 -2.62
C LEU A 94 3.72 7.28 -1.38
N ALA A 95 3.96 6.76 -0.18
CA ALA A 95 3.84 7.52 1.05
C ALA A 95 4.83 8.70 1.11
N VAL A 96 6.08 8.50 0.69
CA VAL A 96 7.06 9.58 0.60
C VAL A 96 6.63 10.65 -0.40
N MET A 97 6.16 10.24 -1.58
CA MET A 97 5.73 11.16 -2.64
C MET A 97 4.47 11.94 -2.24
N ALA A 98 3.47 11.27 -1.65
CA ALA A 98 2.24 11.91 -1.19
C ALA A 98 2.49 12.93 -0.07
N LYS A 99 3.42 12.64 0.85
CA LYS A 99 3.87 13.62 1.85
C LYS A 99 4.54 14.83 1.17
N ALA A 100 5.49 14.59 0.27
CA ALA A 100 6.18 15.67 -0.45
C ALA A 100 5.21 16.54 -1.26
N LEU A 101 4.17 15.95 -1.83
CA LEU A 101 3.07 16.63 -2.52
C LEU A 101 2.26 17.52 -1.57
N ALA A 102 1.85 17.01 -0.40
CA ALA A 102 1.11 17.80 0.57
C ALA A 102 1.92 18.99 1.11
N GLU A 103 3.24 18.82 1.22
CA GLU A 103 4.19 19.88 1.60
C GLU A 103 4.55 20.83 0.44
N GLY A 104 4.02 20.60 -0.77
CA GLY A 104 4.30 21.43 -1.94
C GLY A 104 5.69 21.26 -2.54
N ARG A 105 6.39 20.17 -2.22
CA ARG A 105 7.74 19.83 -2.69
C ARG A 105 7.74 18.92 -3.92
N LEU A 106 6.64 18.20 -4.18
CA LEU A 106 6.45 17.37 -5.37
C LEU A 106 5.81 18.19 -6.50
N LYS A 107 6.65 18.74 -7.39
CA LYS A 107 6.23 19.58 -8.52
C LYS A 107 7.00 19.21 -9.78
N GLY A 108 6.38 19.46 -10.93
CA GLY A 108 7.01 19.35 -12.24
C GLY A 108 6.77 18.00 -12.90
N TYR A 109 6.77 18.02 -14.22
CA TYR A 109 6.33 16.92 -15.10
C TYR A 109 6.92 15.56 -14.72
N PHE A 110 8.25 15.48 -14.54
CA PHE A 110 8.90 14.20 -14.26
C PHE A 110 8.51 13.60 -12.91
N ARG A 111 8.32 14.44 -11.87
CA ARG A 111 7.94 13.96 -10.53
C ARG A 111 6.48 13.50 -10.50
N GLU A 112 5.60 14.22 -11.20
CA GLU A 112 4.20 13.85 -11.36
C GLU A 112 4.04 12.58 -12.20
N LYS A 113 4.83 12.44 -13.27
CA LYS A 113 4.90 11.20 -14.06
C LYS A 113 5.34 10.01 -13.23
N ALA A 114 6.40 10.14 -12.43
CA ALA A 114 6.85 9.09 -11.53
C ALA A 114 5.79 8.71 -10.49
N LEU A 115 5.05 9.69 -9.93
CA LEU A 115 3.95 9.43 -9.00
C LEU A 115 2.84 8.62 -9.69
N LYS A 116 2.46 9.04 -10.90
CA LYS A 116 1.44 8.35 -11.71
C LYS A 116 1.84 6.91 -12.04
N GLU A 117 3.08 6.69 -12.46
CA GLU A 117 3.60 5.35 -12.75
C GLU A 117 3.60 4.46 -11.51
N ASN A 118 4.06 4.98 -10.37
CA ASN A 118 4.05 4.21 -9.13
C ASN A 118 2.61 3.86 -8.68
N LEU A 119 1.68 4.81 -8.78
CA LEU A 119 0.26 4.58 -8.50
C LEU A 119 -0.34 3.50 -9.40
N ASN A 120 -0.04 3.53 -10.70
CA ASN A 120 -0.53 2.52 -11.64
C ASN A 120 -0.06 1.11 -11.23
N ARG A 121 1.23 0.96 -10.92
CA ARG A 121 1.79 -0.33 -10.47
C ARG A 121 1.15 -0.84 -9.18
N ILE A 122 0.90 0.04 -8.20
CA ILE A 122 0.20 -0.34 -6.97
C ILE A 122 -1.23 -0.75 -7.26
N CYS A 123 -1.95 0.01 -8.10
CA CYS A 123 -3.32 -0.33 -8.47
C CYS A 123 -3.41 -1.65 -9.24
N GLU A 124 -2.50 -1.91 -10.19
CA GLU A 124 -2.39 -3.17 -10.93
C GLU A 124 -2.23 -4.35 -9.96
N ALA A 125 -1.28 -4.26 -9.02
CA ALA A 125 -1.04 -5.30 -8.01
C ALA A 125 -2.25 -5.51 -7.09
N LEU A 126 -2.92 -4.42 -6.68
CA LEU A 126 -4.14 -4.52 -5.88
C LEU A 126 -5.26 -5.22 -6.64
N ILE A 127 -5.52 -4.84 -7.90
CA ILE A 127 -6.55 -5.46 -8.74
C ILE A 127 -6.28 -6.97 -8.89
N PHE A 128 -5.03 -7.35 -9.15
CA PHE A 128 -4.64 -8.75 -9.26
C PHE A 128 -4.86 -9.51 -7.94
N ASN A 129 -4.46 -8.93 -6.81
CA ASN A 129 -4.68 -9.52 -5.49
C ASN A 129 -6.16 -9.64 -5.09
N PHE A 130 -7.02 -8.69 -5.50
CA PHE A 130 -8.46 -8.79 -5.32
C PHE A 130 -9.03 -9.94 -6.18
N ASN A 131 -8.66 -10.00 -7.46
CA ASN A 131 -9.13 -11.06 -8.36
C ASN A 131 -8.70 -12.47 -7.90
N VAL A 132 -7.46 -12.67 -7.44
CA VAL A 132 -6.99 -14.00 -6.99
C VAL A 132 -7.68 -14.48 -5.72
N LYS A 133 -8.03 -13.57 -4.79
CA LYS A 133 -8.77 -13.92 -3.56
C LYS A 133 -10.26 -14.15 -3.81
N ASP A 134 -10.85 -13.45 -4.78
CA ASP A 134 -12.28 -13.55 -5.12
C ASP A 134 -12.60 -14.74 -6.04
N VAL A 135 -11.66 -15.21 -6.88
CA VAL A 135 -11.85 -16.40 -7.74
C VAL A 135 -11.99 -17.71 -6.94
N LYS A 136 -11.58 -17.75 -5.66
CA LYS A 136 -11.81 -18.91 -4.79
C LYS A 136 -13.29 -19.16 -4.46
N PHE A 137 -14.20 -18.24 -4.81
CA PHE A 137 -15.65 -18.43 -4.67
C PHE A 137 -16.34 -19.04 -5.89
N LEU A 138 -15.64 -19.28 -7.00
CA LEU A 138 -16.19 -19.99 -8.16
C LEU A 138 -15.71 -21.45 -8.16
N LYS A 139 -16.11 -22.21 -7.15
CA LYS A 139 -16.18 -23.68 -7.23
C LYS A 139 -17.65 -24.12 -7.19
N VAL A 140 -18.14 -24.39 -8.40
CA VAL A 140 -19.15 -25.38 -8.79
C VAL A 140 -20.58 -25.18 -8.27
N ALA A 141 -21.49 -24.99 -9.22
CA ALA A 141 -22.68 -25.83 -9.32
C ALA A 141 -22.51 -26.69 -10.58
#